data_AF-A0AA43EHZ8-F1
#
_entry.id   AF-A0AA43EHZ8-F1
#
_cell.length_a   1.000
_cell.length_b   1.000
_cell.length_c   1.000
_cell.angle_alpha   90.00
_cell.angle_beta   90.00
_cell.angle_gamma   90.00
#
_symmetry.space_group_name_H-M   'P 1'
#
loop_
_entity.id
_entity.type
_entity.pdbx_description
1 polymer ?
#
loop_
_entity_poly.entity_id
_entity_poly.type
_entity_poly.pdbx_seq_one_letter_code
_entity_poly.pdbx_strand_id
1 'polypeptide(L)'
;MQISGHGKVDHLAKVLLGVHEAESSGSRQATARTQAGKDEVQISAQAKELQRIRELASQPDPERAERVESIRRSLDAGTYDVSGRAVGDALVKQVLTDAIL
;
A
#
# COMPACT_ATOMS: atom_id res chain seq x y z
N MET A 1 -3.41 3.50 -33.15
CA MET A 1 -2.15 3.01 -32.56
C MET A 1 -2.47 2.39 -31.22
N GLN A 2 -1.92 1.20 -30.95
CA GLN A 2 -2.24 0.31 -29.84
C GLN A 2 -1.99 0.97 -28.48
N ILE A 3 -2.96 0.87 -27.57
CA ILE A 3 -2.75 1.07 -26.14
C ILE A 3 -2.04 -0.18 -25.60
N SER A 4 -0.71 -0.14 -25.55
CA SER A 4 0.09 -1.22 -24.96
C SER A 4 -0.30 -1.41 -23.50
N GLY A 5 -0.97 -2.52 -23.21
CA GLY A 5 -1.40 -2.94 -21.88
C GLY A 5 -0.25 -3.45 -21.04
N HIS A 6 0.68 -2.57 -20.65
CA HIS A 6 1.65 -2.88 -19.61
C HIS A 6 0.95 -2.76 -18.26
N GLY A 7 0.27 -3.83 -17.87
CA GLY A 7 -0.51 -3.92 -16.64
C GLY A 7 0.39 -3.98 -15.40
N LYS A 8 -0.10 -3.43 -14.30
CA LYS A 8 0.51 -3.47 -12.95
C LYS A 8 0.96 -4.87 -12.52
N VAL A 9 0.37 -5.91 -13.10
CA VAL A 9 0.71 -7.33 -12.90
C VAL A 9 2.11 -7.67 -13.41
N ASP A 10 2.52 -7.09 -14.54
CA ASP A 10 3.84 -7.30 -15.15
C ASP A 10 4.94 -6.68 -14.29
N HIS A 11 4.65 -5.49 -13.74
CA HIS A 11 5.52 -4.82 -12.77
C HIS A 11 5.64 -5.63 -11.47
N LEU A 12 4.55 -6.21 -10.97
CA LEU A 12 4.53 -7.04 -9.77
C LEU A 12 5.33 -8.34 -9.97
N ALA A 13 5.23 -8.96 -11.15
CA ALA A 13 6.05 -10.09 -11.54
C ALA A 13 7.54 -9.75 -11.62
N LYS A 14 7.92 -8.59 -12.17
CA LYS A 14 9.32 -8.12 -12.22
C LYS A 14 9.93 -7.89 -10.84
N VAL A 15 9.18 -7.31 -9.91
CA VAL A 15 9.62 -7.09 -8.52
C VAL A 15 9.80 -8.44 -7.80
N LEU A 16 8.86 -9.37 -7.95
CA LEU A 16 8.96 -10.71 -7.34
C LEU A 16 10.12 -11.54 -7.89
N LEU A 17 10.45 -11.40 -9.18
CA LEU A 17 11.58 -12.10 -9.80
C LEU A 17 12.94 -11.41 -9.57
N GLY A 18 12.98 -10.28 -8.85
CA GLY A 18 14.23 -9.59 -8.52
C GLY A 18 14.98 -9.01 -9.73
N VAL A 19 14.30 -8.78 -10.86
CA VAL A 19 14.92 -8.25 -12.08
C VAL A 19 14.90 -6.72 -12.02
N HIS A 20 16.00 -6.14 -11.54
CA HIS A 20 16.26 -4.70 -11.60
C HIS A 20 16.81 -4.35 -12.99
N GLU A 21 16.00 -3.74 -13.85
CA GLU A 21 16.49 -3.10 -15.07
C GLU A 21 17.09 -1.74 -14.67
N ALA A 22 18.42 -1.64 -14.71
CA ALA A 22 19.13 -0.37 -14.54
C ALA A 22 19.08 0.41 -15.86
N GLU A 23 18.02 1.21 -16.07
CA GLU A 23 17.99 2.15 -17.19
C GLU A 23 18.79 3.42 -16.86
N SER A 24 20.00 3.50 -17.39
CA SER A 24 20.81 4.72 -17.43
C SER A 24 20.19 5.72 -18.42
N SER A 25 19.47 6.72 -17.92
CA SER A 25 19.01 7.84 -18.76
C SER A 25 20.03 8.98 -18.75
N GLY A 26 20.83 9.04 -19.82
CA GLY A 26 21.78 10.12 -20.10
C GLY A 26 21.09 11.45 -20.44
N SER A 27 21.49 12.49 -19.70
CA SER A 27 21.52 13.92 -20.01
C SER A 27 20.62 14.47 -21.15
N ARG A 28 19.56 15.19 -20.78
CA ARG A 28 19.08 16.35 -21.53
C ARG A 28 19.09 17.58 -20.63
N GLN A 29 20.13 18.39 -20.80
CA GLN A 29 20.27 19.70 -20.19
C GLN A 29 19.65 20.72 -21.16
N ALA A 30 18.50 21.29 -20.79
CA ALA A 30 17.93 22.45 -21.45
C ALA A 30 17.21 23.32 -20.41
N THR A 31 17.94 24.36 -19.99
CA THR A 31 17.48 25.67 -19.50
C THR A 31 16.00 25.85 -19.13
N ALA A 32 15.73 26.09 -17.86
CA ALA A 32 14.53 26.83 -17.44
C ALA A 32 14.87 27.83 -16.32
N ARG A 33 14.53 29.07 -16.63
CA ARG A 33 14.75 30.34 -15.93
C ARG A 33 14.16 30.30 -14.51
N THR A 34 14.92 30.78 -13.53
CA THR A 34 14.45 31.04 -12.16
C THR A 34 13.31 32.07 -12.17
N GLN A 35 12.07 31.60 -12.07
CA GLN A 35 10.99 32.37 -11.48
C GLN A 35 10.87 31.92 -10.03
N ALA A 36 11.00 32.88 -9.10
CA ALA A 36 10.65 32.69 -7.70
C ALA A 36 9.14 32.40 -7.64
N GLY A 37 8.81 31.12 -7.75
CA GLY A 37 7.45 30.61 -7.66
C GLY A 37 7.00 30.69 -6.22
N LYS A 38 5.85 31.32 -6.00
CA LYS A 38 5.10 31.20 -4.74
C LYS A 38 4.92 29.70 -4.48
N ASP A 39 5.38 29.24 -3.32
CA ASP A 39 5.19 27.87 -2.86
C ASP A 39 3.71 27.73 -2.44
N GLU A 40 2.83 27.60 -3.44
CA GLU A 40 1.40 27.51 -3.24
C GLU A 40 1.02 26.03 -3.09
N VAL A 41 0.67 25.64 -1.87
CA VAL A 41 0.26 24.28 -1.52
C VAL A 41 -1.14 24.02 -2.10
N GLN A 42 -1.21 23.63 -3.37
CA GLN A 42 -2.44 23.10 -3.94
C GLN A 42 -2.64 21.67 -3.43
N ILE A 43 -3.37 21.51 -2.31
CA ILE A 43 -3.80 20.18 -1.85
C ILE A 43 -4.66 19.59 -2.97
N SER A 44 -4.09 18.61 -3.69
CA SER A 44 -4.78 17.94 -4.79
C SER A 44 -6.11 17.38 -4.29
N ALA A 45 -7.13 17.40 -5.15
CA ALA A 45 -8.43 16.80 -4.81
C ALA A 45 -8.27 15.33 -4.35
N GLN A 46 -7.29 14.62 -4.92
CA GLN A 46 -6.92 13.27 -4.54
C GLN A 46 -6.37 13.17 -3.11
N ALA A 47 -5.53 14.10 -2.66
CA ALA A 47 -5.00 14.11 -1.30
C ALA A 47 -6.11 14.34 -0.27
N LYS A 48 -7.07 15.22 -0.56
CA LYS A 48 -8.26 15.44 0.29
C LYS A 48 -9.12 14.18 0.39
N GLU A 49 -9.31 13.47 -0.71
CA GLU A 49 -10.07 12.22 -0.70
C GLU A 49 -9.36 11.12 0.10
N LEU A 50 -8.04 10.97 -0.07
CA LEU A 50 -7.25 10.03 0.74
C LEU A 50 -7.29 10.37 2.23
N GLN A 51 -7.29 11.66 2.58
CA GLN A 51 -7.45 12.10 3.96
C GLN A 51 -8.83 11.72 4.51
N ARG A 52 -9.90 11.95 3.75
CA ARG A 52 -11.26 11.54 4.14
C ARG A 52 -11.36 10.02 4.34
N ILE A 53 -10.76 9.23 3.45
CA ILE A 53 -10.72 7.76 3.56
C ILE A 53 -9.99 7.34 4.83
N ARG A 54 -8.86 7.98 5.17
CA ARG A 54 -8.13 7.72 6.42
C ARG A 54 -8.95 8.07 7.65
N GLU A 55 -9.65 9.21 7.63
CA GLU A 55 -10.54 9.63 8.71
C GLU A 55 -11.66 8.60 8.94
N LEU A 56 -12.29 8.11 7.87
CA LEU A 56 -13.30 7.04 7.95
C LEU A 56 -12.71 5.72 8.45
N ALA A 57 -11.52 5.32 7.99
CA ALA A 57 -10.84 4.11 8.42
C ALA A 57 -10.37 4.16 9.88
N SER A 58 -10.14 5.36 10.42
CA SER A 58 -9.77 5.57 11.83
C SER A 58 -10.94 5.53 12.80
N GLN A 59 -12.18 5.48 12.30
CA GLN A 59 -13.35 5.39 13.16
C GLN A 59 -13.41 4.02 13.86
N PRO A 60 -13.83 3.98 15.13
CA PRO A 60 -14.00 2.73 15.85
C PRO A 60 -15.05 1.87 15.15
N ASP A 61 -14.65 0.67 14.76
CA ASP A 61 -15.48 -0.32 14.11
C ASP A 61 -16.04 -1.28 15.18
N PRO A 62 -17.35 -1.21 15.48
CA PRO A 62 -17.95 -2.03 16.52
C PRO A 62 -17.86 -3.53 16.21
N GLU A 63 -17.95 -3.94 14.94
CA GLU A 63 -17.80 -5.35 14.56
C GLU A 63 -16.39 -5.86 14.86
N ARG A 64 -15.37 -5.02 14.61
CA ARG A 64 -13.99 -5.37 14.97
C ARG A 64 -13.84 -5.51 16.48
N ALA A 65 -14.43 -4.61 17.27
CA ALA A 65 -14.36 -4.66 18.72
C ALA A 65 -14.99 -5.96 19.27
N GLU A 66 -16.16 -6.36 18.76
CA GLU A 66 -16.82 -7.60 19.15
C GLU A 66 -15.99 -8.84 18.80
N ARG A 67 -15.37 -8.87 17.61
CA ARG A 67 -14.49 -9.96 17.19
C ARG A 67 -13.24 -10.08 18.08
N VAL A 68 -12.66 -8.95 18.49
CA VAL A 68 -11.51 -8.95 19.39
C VAL A 68 -11.90 -9.53 20.77
N GLU A 69 -13.05 -9.11 21.30
CA GLU A 69 -13.55 -9.62 22.58
C GLU A 69 -13.87 -11.12 22.53
N SER A 70 -14.43 -11.63 21.42
CA SER A 70 -14.69 -13.06 21.28
C SER A 70 -13.41 -13.88 21.24
N ILE A 71 -12.40 -13.44 20.49
CA ILE A 71 -11.07 -14.07 20.44
C ILE A 71 -10.43 -14.05 21.82
N ARG A 72 -10.51 -12.94 22.55
CA ARG A 72 -9.97 -12.81 23.91
C ARG A 72 -10.57 -13.84 24.86
N ARG A 73 -11.89 -14.02 24.83
CA ARG A 73 -12.58 -15.05 25.64
C ARG A 73 -12.14 -16.47 25.27
N SER A 74 -12.00 -16.76 23.97
CA SER A 74 -11.50 -18.07 23.52
C SER A 74 -10.07 -18.32 23.97
N LEU A 75 -9.23 -17.29 23.99
CA LEU A 75 -7.86 -17.37 24.47
C LEU A 75 -7.81 -17.65 25.99
N ASP A 76 -8.59 -16.89 26.77
CA ASP A 76 -8.68 -17.07 28.23
C ASP A 76 -9.25 -18.46 28.60
N ALA A 77 -10.19 -18.97 27.80
CA ALA A 77 -10.74 -20.32 27.95
C ALA A 77 -9.78 -21.44 27.46
N GLY A 78 -8.65 -21.09 26.85
CA GLY A 78 -7.70 -22.05 26.26
C GLY A 78 -8.25 -22.81 25.04
N THR A 79 -9.30 -22.29 24.40
CA THR A 79 -9.97 -22.91 23.24
C THR A 79 -9.63 -22.24 21.91
N TYR A 80 -8.79 -21.19 21.94
CA TYR A 80 -8.35 -20.53 20.73
C TYR A 80 -7.27 -21.36 20.02
N ASP A 81 -7.64 -21.95 18.89
CA ASP A 81 -6.74 -22.72 18.03
C ASP A 81 -6.19 -21.83 16.90
N VAL A 82 -4.85 -21.81 16.75
CA VAL A 82 -4.16 -21.03 15.72
C VAL A 82 -3.64 -21.97 14.66
N SER A 83 -4.25 -21.91 13.46
CA SER A 83 -3.76 -22.73 12.34
C SER A 83 -2.44 -22.18 11.79
N GLY A 84 -1.44 -23.04 11.62
CA GLY A 84 -0.15 -22.66 11.03
C GLY A 84 -0.28 -22.12 9.59
N ARG A 85 -1.30 -22.58 8.86
CA ARG A 85 -1.63 -22.04 7.53
C ARG A 85 -2.05 -20.59 7.60
N ALA A 86 -2.95 -20.22 8.51
CA ALA A 86 -3.39 -18.84 8.66
C ALA A 86 -2.23 -17.90 9.02
N VAL A 87 -1.28 -18.38 9.83
CA VAL A 87 -0.04 -17.64 10.13
C VAL A 87 0.81 -17.45 8.87
N GLY A 88 1.03 -18.52 8.10
CA GLY A 88 1.79 -18.46 6.85
C GLY A 88 1.17 -17.50 5.83
N ASP A 89 -0.16 -17.57 5.64
CA ASP A 89 -0.89 -16.68 4.74
C ASP A 89 -0.77 -15.21 5.17
N ALA A 90 -0.84 -14.93 6.48
CA ALA A 90 -0.68 -13.59 7.02
C ALA A 90 0.73 -13.03 6.77
N LEU A 91 1.77 -13.85 6.98
CA LEU A 91 3.16 -13.47 6.73
C LEU A 91 3.39 -13.12 5.24
N VAL A 92 2.96 -14.00 4.33
CA VAL A 92 3.09 -13.76 2.89
C VAL A 92 2.35 -12.48 2.49
N LYS A 93 1.12 -12.31 2.96
CA LYS A 93 0.32 -11.10 2.67
C LYS A 93 1.01 -9.84 3.17
N GLN A 94 1.61 -9.86 4.36
CA GLN A 94 2.33 -8.72 4.90
C GLN A 94 3.55 -8.37 4.05
N VAL A 95 4.41 -9.36 3.75
CA VAL A 95 5.61 -9.15 2.92
C VAL A 95 5.26 -8.57 1.54
N LEU A 96 4.19 -9.07 0.91
CA LEU A 96 3.73 -8.55 -0.38
C LEU A 96 3.14 -7.14 -0.29
N THR A 97 2.50 -6.79 0.82
CA THR A 97 1.92 -5.45 1.01
C THR A 97 3.02 -4.43 1.27
N ASP A 98 4.01 -4.76 2.10
CA ASP A 98 5.16 -3.90 2.41
C ASP A 98 6.04 -3.63 1.18
N ALA A 99 6.13 -4.57 0.24
CA ALA A 99 6.88 -4.37 -1.00
C ALA A 99 6.21 -3.39 -2.00
N ILE A 100 4.92 -3.07 -1.81
CA ILE A 100 4.12 -2.25 -2.73
C ILE A 100 3.84 -0.84 -2.15
N LEU A 101 3.91 -0.67 -0.82
CA LEU A 101 3.72 0.60 -0.12
C LEU A 101 5.02 1.38 0.01
#